data_AF-A0A2V8IUU9-F1
#
_entry.id   AF-A0A2V8IUU9-F1
#
_cell.length_a   1.000
_cell.length_b   1.000
_cell.length_c   1.000
_cell.angle_alpha   90.00
_cell.angle_beta   90.00
_cell.angle_gamma   90.00
#
_symmetry.space_group_name_H-M   'P 1'
#
loop_
_entity.id
_entity.type
_entity.pdbx_description
1 polymer ?
#
loop_
_entity_poly.entity_id
_entity_poly.type
_entity_poly.pdbx_seq_one_letter_code
_entity_poly.pdbx_strand_id
1 'polypeptide(L)'
;MTQEIIVIEAQGGIELPVAGTLATTGLPLAFVSRRNVREFARSVGARGDRSHAELLAHFAELARPEVRPIPNTVVEQLQALKTRQRELLNILALERSRLNTRVTPVQRNIRSHIYFLEKNLASLGEEINQAVRSSSIWQ
;
A
#
# COMPACT_ATOMS: atom_id res chain seq x y z
N MET A 1 23.11 -1.64 16.91
CA MET A 1 21.94 -2.41 16.45
C MET A 1 21.46 -1.76 15.17
N THR A 2 21.64 -2.43 14.04
CA THR A 2 21.09 -2.01 12.75
C THR A 2 19.56 -2.01 12.88
N GLN A 3 18.94 -0.84 12.84
CA GLN A 3 17.47 -0.78 12.76
C GLN A 3 17.06 -1.39 11.41
N GLU A 4 16.24 -2.43 11.46
CA GLU A 4 15.60 -2.98 10.26
C GLU A 4 14.59 -1.95 9.76
N ILE A 5 14.95 -1.24 8.70
CA ILE A 5 14.08 -0.25 8.03
C ILE A 5 13.50 -0.88 6.77
N ILE A 6 12.20 -0.65 6.53
CA ILE A 6 11.58 -1.02 5.26
C ILE A 6 11.72 0.17 4.31
N VAL A 7 12.44 -0.04 3.22
CA VAL A 7 12.61 0.97 2.18
C VAL A 7 11.65 0.73 1.04
N ILE A 8 10.89 1.77 0.69
CA ILE A 8 9.95 1.76 -0.42
C ILE A 8 10.41 2.77 -1.46
N GLU A 9 10.61 2.33 -2.69
CA GLU A 9 10.91 3.24 -3.79
C GLU A 9 9.62 3.89 -4.30
N ALA A 10 9.57 5.22 -4.31
CA ALA A 10 8.45 5.96 -4.86
C ALA A 10 8.47 5.90 -6.40
N GLN A 11 7.63 5.04 -6.99
CA GLN A 11 7.55 4.84 -8.45
C GLN A 11 6.21 5.26 -9.09
N GLY A 12 5.23 5.74 -8.31
CA GLY A 12 4.05 6.44 -8.84
C GLY A 12 2.74 5.65 -8.86
N GLY A 13 2.53 4.67 -7.97
CA GLY A 13 1.17 4.15 -7.74
C GLY A 13 1.04 2.99 -6.76
N ILE A 14 1.94 2.01 -6.78
CA ILE A 14 1.81 0.79 -5.96
C ILE A 14 2.38 0.94 -4.55
N GLU A 15 3.26 1.92 -4.37
CA GLU A 15 3.93 2.20 -3.11
C GLU A 15 2.97 2.68 -2.02
N LEU A 16 1.88 3.36 -2.39
CA LEU A 16 0.93 3.92 -1.43
C LEU A 16 0.07 2.83 -0.76
N PRO A 17 -0.53 1.87 -1.49
CA PRO A 17 -1.19 0.73 -0.86
C PRO A 17 -0.26 -0.11 0.04
N VAL A 18 0.98 -0.30 -0.41
CA VAL A 18 2.01 -1.04 0.34
C VAL A 18 2.37 -0.31 1.63
N ALA A 19 2.65 0.98 1.54
CA ALA A 19 2.97 1.82 2.70
C ALA A 19 1.80 1.94 3.66
N GLY A 20 0.57 2.13 3.16
CA GLY A 20 -0.63 2.13 4.01
C GLY A 20 -0.81 0.80 4.75
N THR A 21 -0.39 -0.30 4.15
CA THR A 21 -0.39 -1.60 4.83
C THR A 21 0.69 -1.70 5.90
N LEU A 22 1.93 -1.37 5.56
CA LEU A 22 3.06 -1.50 6.48
C LEU A 22 3.04 -0.44 7.59
N ALA A 23 2.46 0.72 7.37
CA ALA A 23 2.25 1.74 8.40
C ALA A 23 1.46 1.20 9.60
N THR A 24 0.54 0.25 9.36
CA THR A 24 -0.25 -0.39 10.43
C THR A 24 0.52 -1.40 11.28
N THR A 25 1.73 -1.80 10.88
CA THR A 25 2.56 -2.78 11.61
C THR A 25 3.52 -2.14 12.61
N GLY A 26 3.67 -0.81 12.59
CA GLY A 26 4.59 -0.08 13.46
C GLY A 26 6.07 -0.23 13.08
N LEU A 27 6.37 -0.85 11.93
CA LEU A 27 7.74 -0.99 11.45
C LEU A 27 8.27 0.35 10.90
N PRO A 28 9.57 0.66 11.07
CA PRO A 28 10.20 1.82 10.46
C PRO A 28 10.09 1.81 8.92
N LEU A 29 9.52 2.86 8.33
CA LEU A 29 9.44 3.04 6.88
C LEU A 29 10.26 4.24 6.42
N ALA A 30 10.91 4.09 5.26
CA ALA A 30 11.57 5.18 4.56
C ALA A 30 11.22 5.15 3.06
N PHE A 31 10.83 6.30 2.50
CA PHE A 31 10.63 6.45 1.07
C PHE A 31 11.90 6.95 0.39
N VAL A 32 12.24 6.34 -0.74
CA VAL A 32 13.40 6.73 -1.55
C VAL A 32 12.97 7.02 -2.97
N SER A 33 13.62 8.00 -3.60
CA SER A 33 13.32 8.34 -4.99
C SER A 33 14.04 7.37 -5.93
N ARG A 34 13.36 6.96 -7.00
CA ARG A 34 13.97 6.15 -8.07
C ARG A 34 15.22 6.79 -8.68
N ARG A 35 15.26 8.12 -8.69
CA ARG A 35 16.42 8.88 -9.14
C ARG A 35 17.64 8.59 -8.27
N ASN A 36 17.50 8.69 -6.94
CA ASN A 36 18.61 8.49 -6.00
C ASN A 36 19.15 7.06 -6.07
N VAL A 37 18.26 6.07 -6.14
CA VAL A 37 18.62 4.65 -6.27
C VAL A 37 19.40 4.39 -7.55
N ARG A 38 18.98 4.99 -8.67
CA ARG A 38 19.68 4.87 -9.97
C ARG A 38 21.03 5.59 -9.98
N GLU A 39 21.12 6.78 -9.37
CA GLU A 39 22.38 7.51 -9.24
C GLU A 39 23.38 6.72 -8.37
N PHE A 40 22.90 6.12 -7.28
CA PHE A 40 23.69 5.22 -6.44
C PHE A 40 24.15 3.95 -7.17
N ALA A 41 23.27 3.31 -7.95
CA ALA A 41 23.65 2.15 -8.76
C ALA A 41 24.80 2.46 -9.72
N ARG A 42 24.80 3.67 -10.31
CA ARG A 42 25.88 4.14 -11.19
C ARG A 42 27.17 4.39 -10.41
N SER A 43 27.10 5.00 -9.22
CA SER A 43 28.29 5.33 -8.43
C SER A 43 29.02 4.11 -7.88
N VAL A 44 28.28 3.04 -7.55
CA VAL A 44 28.86 1.78 -7.05
C VAL A 44 29.18 0.77 -8.15
N GLY A 45 29.03 1.16 -9.42
CA GLY A 45 29.32 0.29 -10.56
C GLY A 45 28.42 -0.95 -10.63
N ALA A 46 27.21 -0.89 -10.07
CA ALA A 46 26.26 -1.99 -10.12
C ALA A 46 25.88 -2.27 -11.58
N ARG A 47 26.34 -3.41 -12.11
CA ARG A 47 25.90 -3.97 -13.39
C ARG A 47 24.56 -4.67 -13.13
N GLY A 48 23.65 -4.66 -14.10
CA GLY A 48 22.21 -4.99 -13.97
C GLY A 48 21.85 -6.41 -13.53
N ASP A 49 22.81 -7.14 -12.93
CA ASP A 49 22.73 -8.54 -12.55
C ASP A 49 22.17 -8.72 -11.13
N ARG A 50 22.06 -7.63 -10.33
CA ARG A 50 21.41 -7.63 -9.02
C ARG A 50 19.91 -7.39 -9.14
N SER A 51 19.13 -8.02 -8.27
CA SER A 51 17.71 -7.69 -8.18
C SER A 51 17.52 -6.24 -7.71
N HIS A 52 16.42 -5.61 -8.13
CA HIS A 52 16.12 -4.23 -7.70
C HIS A 52 15.96 -4.12 -6.17
N ALA A 53 15.45 -5.18 -5.53
CA ALA A 53 15.32 -5.25 -4.09
C ALA A 53 16.68 -5.30 -3.37
N GLU A 54 17.65 -6.06 -3.89
CA GLU A 54 19.03 -6.06 -3.36
C GLU A 54 19.70 -4.69 -3.50
N LEU A 55 19.48 -4.02 -4.64
CA LEU A 55 20.00 -2.68 -4.86
C LEU A 55 19.39 -1.67 -3.86
N LEU A 56 18.09 -1.76 -3.61
CA LEU A 56 17.40 -0.92 -2.61
C LEU A 56 17.89 -1.18 -1.18
N ALA A 57 18.07 -2.45 -0.81
CA ALA A 57 18.62 -2.82 0.49
C ALA A 57 20.04 -2.29 0.66
N HIS A 58 20.90 -2.45 -0.36
CA HIS A 58 22.26 -1.94 -0.33
C HIS A 58 22.31 -0.41 -0.28
N PHE A 59 21.40 0.26 -1.01
CA PHE A 59 21.22 1.70 -0.89
C PHE A 59 20.84 2.09 0.55
N ALA A 60 19.88 1.38 1.16
CA ALA A 60 19.40 1.65 2.51
C ALA A 60 20.51 1.52 3.57
N GLU A 61 21.34 0.48 3.46
CA GLU A 61 22.45 0.22 4.37
C GLU A 61 23.49 1.36 4.37
N LEU A 62 23.81 1.88 3.17
CA LEU A 62 24.84 2.89 2.99
C LEU A 62 24.32 4.32 3.15
N ALA A 63 23.20 4.63 2.51
CA ALA A 63 22.62 5.98 2.53
C ALA A 63 21.86 6.27 3.82
N ARG A 64 21.41 5.23 4.55
CA ARG A 64 20.63 5.33 5.79
C ARG A 64 19.51 6.36 5.67
N PRO A 65 18.54 6.14 4.77
CA PRO A 65 17.47 7.10 4.52
C PRO A 65 16.72 7.39 5.81
N GLU A 66 16.27 8.64 5.94
CA GLU A 66 15.54 9.10 7.12
C GLU A 66 14.25 8.28 7.32
N VAL A 67 14.13 7.65 8.49
CA VAL A 67 12.88 7.05 8.93
C VAL A 67 12.02 8.14 9.52
N ARG A 68 10.85 8.36 8.95
CA ARG A 68 9.93 9.36 9.45
C ARG A 68 8.88 8.72 10.36
N PRO A 69 8.74 9.20 11.61
CA PRO A 69 7.74 8.66 12.51
C PRO A 69 6.33 8.94 11.96
N ILE A 70 5.49 7.92 12.05
CA ILE A 70 4.08 8.00 11.64
C ILE A 70 3.27 8.50 12.84
N PRO A 71 2.49 9.58 12.71
CA PRO A 71 1.60 10.01 13.79
C PRO A 71 0.60 8.89 14.13
N ASN A 72 0.39 8.63 15.42
CA ASN A 72 -0.55 7.58 15.86
C ASN A 72 -1.96 7.79 15.28
N THR A 73 -2.41 9.03 15.12
CA THR A 73 -3.70 9.37 14.49
C THR A 73 -3.80 8.88 13.05
N VAL A 74 -2.72 8.93 12.29
CA VAL A 74 -2.66 8.39 10.92
C VAL A 74 -2.70 6.87 10.94
N VAL A 75 -1.98 6.24 11.87
CA VAL A 75 -1.98 4.78 12.04
C VAL A 75 -3.39 4.28 12.37
N GLU A 76 -4.07 4.91 13.34
CA GLU A 76 -5.45 4.59 13.73
C GLU A 76 -6.42 4.74 12.55
N GLN A 77 -6.31 5.85 11.81
CA GLN A 77 -7.11 6.08 10.61
C GLN A 77 -6.90 4.98 9.56
N LEU A 78 -5.64 4.64 9.25
CA LEU A 78 -5.31 3.59 8.29
C LEU A 78 -5.83 2.21 8.75
N GLN A 79 -5.71 1.91 10.05
CA GLN A 79 -6.25 0.66 10.61
C GLN A 79 -7.77 0.58 10.46
N ALA A 80 -8.50 1.67 10.70
CA ALA A 80 -9.94 1.73 10.53
C ALA A 80 -10.34 1.53 9.05
N LEU A 81 -9.70 2.24 8.12
CA LEU A 81 -9.95 2.12 6.69
C LEU A 81 -9.69 0.70 6.16
N LYS A 82 -8.56 0.08 6.56
CA LYS A 82 -8.22 -1.29 6.16
C LYS A 82 -9.16 -2.32 6.78
N THR A 83 -9.58 -2.12 8.02
CA THR A 83 -10.58 -2.97 8.67
C THR A 83 -11.88 -2.93 7.86
N ARG A 84 -12.33 -1.73 7.48
CA ARG A 84 -13.51 -1.54 6.65
C ARG A 84 -13.37 -2.17 5.27
N GLN A 85 -12.22 -2.03 4.62
CA GLN A 85 -11.93 -2.66 3.33
C GLN A 85 -12.08 -4.19 3.41
N ARG A 86 -11.54 -4.82 4.46
CA ARG A 86 -11.66 -6.26 4.69
C ARG A 86 -13.12 -6.68 4.89
N GLU A 87 -13.91 -5.92 5.65
CA GLU A 87 -15.34 -6.18 5.81
C GLU A 87 -16.09 -6.15 4.47
N LEU A 88 -15.84 -5.13 3.64
CA LEU A 88 -16.50 -5.01 2.34
C LEU A 88 -16.09 -6.13 1.38
N LEU A 89 -14.83 -6.57 1.40
CA LEU A 89 -14.37 -7.71 0.62
C LEU A 89 -15.11 -9.00 1.03
N ASN A 90 -15.35 -9.20 2.33
CA ASN A 90 -16.11 -10.36 2.81
C ASN A 90 -17.56 -10.32 2.31
N ILE A 91 -18.21 -9.15 2.35
CA ILE A 91 -19.58 -8.99 1.83
C ILE A 91 -19.60 -9.21 0.31
N LEU A 92 -18.62 -8.67 -0.41
CA LEU A 92 -18.51 -8.85 -1.86
C LEU A 92 -18.34 -10.33 -2.24
N ALA A 93 -17.51 -11.08 -1.50
CA ALA A 93 -17.35 -12.51 -1.71
C ALA A 93 -18.66 -13.27 -1.50
N LEU A 94 -19.41 -12.92 -0.45
CA LEU A 94 -20.74 -13.48 -0.18
C LEU A 94 -21.72 -13.19 -1.33
N GLU A 95 -21.81 -11.96 -1.80
CA GLU A 95 -22.72 -11.59 -2.90
C GLU A 95 -22.35 -12.30 -4.21
N ARG A 96 -21.06 -12.39 -4.53
CA ARG A 96 -20.58 -13.14 -5.70
C ARG A 96 -20.98 -14.62 -5.63
N SER A 97 -20.92 -15.24 -4.45
CA SER A 97 -21.38 -16.63 -4.29
C SER A 97 -22.88 -16.82 -4.53
N ARG A 98 -23.70 -15.79 -4.23
CA ARG A 98 -25.17 -15.80 -4.39
C ARG A 98 -25.63 -15.55 -5.83
N LEU A 99 -24.73 -15.08 -6.70
CA LEU A 99 -25.06 -14.66 -8.07
C LEU A 99 -25.61 -15.79 -8.96
N ASN A 100 -25.38 -17.06 -8.57
CA ASN A 100 -25.89 -18.26 -9.24
C ASN A 100 -27.39 -18.52 -9.07
N THR A 101 -28.12 -17.65 -8.34
CA THR A 101 -29.57 -17.74 -8.23
C THR A 101 -30.27 -17.65 -9.60
N ARG A 102 -31.33 -18.45 -9.79
CA ARG A 102 -32.14 -18.45 -11.03
C ARG A 102 -33.28 -17.45 -11.01
N VAL A 103 -33.50 -16.76 -9.89
CA VAL A 103 -34.58 -15.79 -9.72
C VAL A 103 -34.12 -14.42 -10.23
N THR A 104 -34.58 -14.03 -11.43
CA THR A 104 -34.10 -12.84 -12.15
C THR A 104 -34.15 -11.53 -11.33
N PRO A 105 -35.25 -11.20 -10.59
CA PRO A 105 -35.26 -10.01 -9.75
C PRO A 105 -34.17 -10.00 -8.67
N VAL A 106 -33.93 -11.17 -8.04
CA VAL A 106 -32.90 -11.32 -7.00
C VAL A 106 -31.51 -11.21 -7.61
N GLN A 107 -31.27 -11.84 -8.77
CA GLN A 107 -29.99 -11.73 -9.47
C GLN A 107 -29.65 -10.29 -9.84
N ARG A 108 -30.63 -9.50 -10.31
CA ARG A 108 -30.44 -8.07 -10.60
C ARG A 108 -30.06 -7.29 -9.36
N ASN A 109 -30.75 -7.53 -8.24
CA ASN A 109 -30.44 -6.88 -6.96
C ASN A 109 -29.01 -7.21 -6.48
N ILE A 110 -28.60 -8.47 -6.54
CA ILE A 110 -27.22 -8.92 -6.20
C ILE A 110 -26.19 -8.19 -7.07
N ARG A 111 -26.41 -8.12 -8.38
CA ARG A 111 -25.49 -7.39 -9.30
C ARG A 111 -25.35 -5.93 -8.92
N SER A 112 -26.46 -5.26 -8.58
CA SER A 112 -26.44 -3.87 -8.13
C SER A 112 -25.65 -3.72 -6.82
N HIS A 113 -25.78 -4.67 -5.88
CA HIS A 113 -25.03 -4.65 -4.63
C HIS A 113 -23.53 -4.88 -4.86
N ILE A 114 -23.16 -5.85 -5.70
CA ILE A 114 -21.76 -6.08 -6.12
C ILE A 114 -21.14 -4.81 -6.69
N TYR A 115 -21.84 -4.15 -7.63
CA TYR A 115 -21.35 -2.91 -8.23
C TYR A 115 -21.15 -1.79 -7.19
N PHE A 116 -22.08 -1.66 -6.24
CA PHE A 116 -21.96 -0.71 -5.14
C PHE A 116 -20.75 -1.02 -4.24
N LEU A 117 -20.55 -2.29 -3.88
CA LEU A 117 -19.41 -2.73 -3.06
C LEU A 117 -18.07 -2.49 -3.77
N GLU A 118 -17.97 -2.79 -5.06
CA GLU A 118 -16.77 -2.56 -5.87
C GLU A 118 -16.43 -1.06 -5.94
N LYS A 119 -17.43 -0.20 -6.12
CA LYS A 119 -17.23 1.26 -6.07
C LYS A 119 -16.76 1.75 -4.70
N ASN A 120 -17.35 1.25 -3.62
CA ASN A 120 -16.93 1.63 -2.27
C ASN A 120 -15.51 1.15 -1.98
N LEU A 121 -15.14 -0.05 -2.42
CA LEU A 121 -13.78 -0.56 -2.29
C LEU A 121 -12.75 0.32 -3.04
N ALA A 122 -13.10 0.80 -4.23
CA ALA A 122 -12.27 1.74 -4.98
C ALA A 122 -12.12 3.07 -4.22
N SER A 123 -13.21 3.63 -3.71
CA SER A 123 -13.19 4.87 -2.91
C SER A 123 -12.31 4.72 -1.65
N LEU A 124 -12.46 3.63 -0.91
CA LEU A 124 -11.62 3.35 0.26
C LEU A 124 -10.14 3.19 -0.12
N GLY A 125 -9.84 2.61 -1.28
CA GLY A 125 -8.48 2.55 -1.80
C GLY A 125 -7.87 3.95 -1.98
N GLU A 126 -8.63 4.87 -2.55
CA GLU A 126 -8.20 6.27 -2.70
C GLU A 126 -8.08 6.99 -1.35
N GLU A 127 -8.97 6.74 -0.40
CA GLU A 127 -8.86 7.29 0.97
C GLU A 127 -7.60 6.81 1.70
N ILE A 128 -7.26 5.52 1.56
CA ILE A 128 -6.00 4.96 2.08
C ILE A 128 -4.80 5.64 1.43
N ASN A 129 -4.80 5.77 0.09
CA ASN A 129 -3.73 6.43 -0.64
C ASN A 129 -3.57 7.90 -0.20
N GLN A 130 -4.68 8.60 0.00
CA GLN A 130 -4.70 9.98 0.44
C GLN A 130 -4.16 10.12 1.87
N ALA A 131 -4.58 9.25 2.79
CA ALA A 131 -4.09 9.25 4.18
C ALA A 131 -2.56 9.03 4.25
N VAL A 132 -2.01 8.17 3.39
CA VAL A 132 -0.55 7.98 3.27
C VAL A 132 0.11 9.24 2.72
N ARG A 133 -0.42 9.85 1.65
CA ARG A 133 0.15 11.06 1.04
C ARG A 133 0.15 12.27 1.97
N SER A 134 -0.89 12.42 2.80
CA SER A 134 -0.99 13.52 3.76
C SER A 134 -0.20 13.27 5.04
N SER A 135 0.39 12.08 5.20
CA SER A 135 1.21 11.75 6.35
C SER A 135 2.66 12.21 6.17
N SER A 136 3.37 12.35 7.29
CA SER A 136 4.82 12.61 7.31
C SER A 136 5.65 11.51 6.66
N ILE A 137 5.06 10.32 6.42
CA ILE A 137 5.76 9.18 5.80
C ILE A 137 6.10 9.49 4.34
N TRP A 138 5.24 10.23 3.62
CA TRP A 138 5.39 10.45 2.17
C TRP A 138 6.26 11.66 1.79
N GLN A 139 6.31 12.68 2.65
CA GLN A 139 7.11 13.90 2.43
C GLN A 139 8.60 13.59 2.50
#